data_AF-A0A7V5MIJ2-F1
#
_entry.id   AF-A0A7V5MIJ2-F1
#
_cell.length_a   1.000
_cell.length_b   1.000
_cell.length_c   1.000
_cell.angle_alpha   90.00
_cell.angle_beta   90.00
_cell.angle_gamma   90.00
#
_symmetry.space_group_name_H-M   'P 1'
#
loop_
_entity.id
_entity.type
_entity.pdbx_description
1 polymer ?
#
loop_
_entity_poly.entity_id
_entity_poly.type
_entity_poly.pdbx_seq_one_letter_code
_entity_poly.pdbx_strand_id
1 'polypeptide(L)'
;MTNRPSPIRTPLLHGDDPEAKRAEIRRYFHATYDRYESLFGLLNSEEAFYQKPDALRHPLIFYYGHTAVFFINKLLLGKLIEERIDPELESIFAVGVDEMSWDDLDEQHYHWPSVAATQAYRDRVREVVDRMIETLPLTLPITWDSPFWILLMGIEHENIHIETSSVLIRQLNLAYLQEHEDWEPCTQVGDAPHNELLPVPGGTVMLGQSYENGDYYGWDNEYGTHHAKVPDFKASKYLVSNAEFRRFVEADGYTNDAYWDDEGKGWRDYVQPSHPLFWMVSNEGYRLRLLTREIPLPENWPVEVNCHEANAFCQWMRAEKGIHVTLPTEDEYARLRDFSQVPPYETWGDSVPANIHLEQCASSTPMDRFAFNGFYDVIGNVWQWTRTPIYPFDGFEVHPIYDDFTVPTFDTQHNLIKGGSWISLGNEAHKWSRYAFRRHFFQHAGFRYVQSDYEEKVNLSNYEDDLSVSTYCYFGWGEESLGVANFPKTCADRCIERMGDRPKGRALDIGCAIGRSTFELAKAFDEVVGIDFSTRFIRHATTLQEGGTVHYAMPIEGEIQSFHAIHLAHYGLEATQNKVSFWQGDACNLKPLYGMFDLVFAGNLIDRLHTPRLFLASLA
;
A
#
# COMPACT_ATOMS: atom_id res chain seq x y z
N MET A 1 -3.45 -6.99 38.38
CA MET A 1 -2.33 -7.12 37.43
C MET A 1 -2.67 -8.30 36.55
N THR A 2 -3.40 -8.04 35.47
CA THR A 2 -3.66 -9.03 34.42
C THR A 2 -2.31 -9.44 33.83
N ASN A 3 -2.03 -10.74 33.75
CA ASN A 3 -0.89 -11.31 33.03
C ASN A 3 -1.08 -10.98 31.54
N ARG A 4 -0.79 -9.74 31.13
CA ARG A 4 -0.60 -9.46 29.71
C ARG A 4 0.72 -10.14 29.31
N PRO A 5 0.74 -10.97 28.27
CA PRO A 5 1.98 -11.53 27.75
C PRO A 5 2.98 -10.39 27.46
N SER A 6 4.28 -10.66 27.62
CA SER A 6 5.31 -9.69 27.29
C SER A 6 5.08 -9.14 25.88
N PRO A 7 5.20 -7.82 25.68
CA PRO A 7 4.94 -7.23 24.39
C PRO A 7 5.88 -7.80 23.34
N ILE A 8 5.32 -8.15 22.19
CA ILE A 8 6.07 -8.75 21.10
C ILE A 8 6.55 -7.62 20.20
N ARG A 9 7.86 -7.56 20.01
CA ARG A 9 8.55 -6.52 19.26
C ARG A 9 9.05 -7.10 17.95
N THR A 10 9.16 -6.24 16.94
CA THR A 10 9.89 -6.52 15.69
C THR A 10 11.24 -7.17 15.98
N PRO A 11 11.51 -8.39 15.47
CA PRO A 11 12.79 -9.05 15.66
C PRO A 11 13.93 -8.29 14.99
N LEU A 12 15.09 -8.26 15.64
CA LEU A 12 16.33 -7.85 14.98
C LEU A 12 16.72 -8.86 13.89
N LEU A 13 17.35 -8.40 12.82
CA LEU A 13 17.84 -9.25 11.74
C LEU A 13 19.15 -9.97 12.11
N HIS A 14 19.89 -9.46 13.09
CA HIS A 14 21.15 -10.02 13.57
C HIS A 14 21.01 -10.70 14.95
N GLY A 15 22.04 -11.43 15.35
CA GLY A 15 22.15 -12.13 16.63
C GLY A 15 23.23 -13.21 16.60
N ASP A 16 23.55 -13.77 17.78
CA ASP A 16 24.63 -14.76 17.93
C ASP A 16 24.11 -16.21 18.04
N ASP A 17 22.80 -16.40 18.18
CA ASP A 17 22.15 -17.70 18.35
C ASP A 17 20.98 -17.86 17.36
N PRO A 18 21.18 -18.61 16.26
CA PRO A 18 20.13 -18.89 15.29
C PRO A 18 18.89 -19.58 15.88
N GLU A 19 19.03 -20.43 16.89
CA GLU A 19 17.88 -21.14 17.46
C GLU A 19 17.07 -20.23 18.39
N ALA A 20 17.73 -19.35 19.14
CA ALA A 20 17.05 -18.28 19.87
C ALA A 20 16.33 -17.32 18.91
N LYS A 21 16.97 -16.93 17.79
CA LYS A 21 16.34 -16.09 16.76
C LYS A 21 15.14 -16.77 16.11
N ARG A 22 15.23 -18.07 15.82
CA ARG A 22 14.13 -18.87 15.31
C ARG A 22 12.94 -18.85 16.26
N ALA A 23 13.18 -19.07 17.56
CA ALA A 23 12.13 -19.03 18.57
C ALA A 23 11.50 -17.63 18.72
N GLU A 24 12.29 -16.56 18.57
CA GLU A 24 11.81 -15.19 18.55
C GLU A 24 10.88 -14.93 17.35
N ILE A 25 11.33 -15.24 16.13
CA ILE A 25 10.55 -15.05 14.89
C ILE A 25 9.27 -15.89 14.92
N ARG A 26 9.34 -17.12 15.44
CA ARG A 26 8.17 -17.99 15.60
C ARG A 26 7.13 -17.38 16.53
N ARG A 27 7.55 -16.84 17.69
CA ARG A 27 6.62 -16.13 18.61
C ARG A 27 6.04 -14.88 17.95
N TYR A 28 6.84 -14.17 17.17
CA TYR A 28 6.39 -12.99 16.43
C TYR A 28 5.31 -13.34 15.42
N PHE A 29 5.56 -14.35 14.58
CA PHE A 29 4.59 -14.90 13.64
C PHE A 29 3.25 -15.26 14.31
N HIS A 30 3.28 -16.10 15.34
CA HIS A 30 2.04 -16.53 16.00
C HIS A 30 1.25 -15.39 16.60
N ALA A 31 1.92 -14.40 17.18
CA ALA A 31 1.23 -13.28 17.79
C ALA A 31 0.63 -12.30 16.78
N THR A 32 1.31 -12.07 15.66
CA THR A 32 0.74 -11.31 14.54
C THR A 32 -0.47 -12.05 13.97
N TYR A 33 -0.35 -13.36 13.74
CA TYR A 33 -1.45 -14.18 13.22
C TYR A 33 -2.65 -14.18 14.18
N ASP A 34 -2.42 -14.40 15.48
CA ASP A 34 -3.47 -14.39 16.51
C ASP A 34 -4.12 -13.00 16.65
N ARG A 35 -3.35 -11.92 16.47
CA ARG A 35 -3.89 -10.55 16.48
C ARG A 35 -4.79 -10.30 15.27
N TYR A 36 -4.40 -10.79 14.10
CA TYR A 36 -5.21 -10.65 12.90
C TYR A 36 -6.52 -11.46 13.04
N GLU A 37 -6.47 -12.68 13.55
CA GLU A 37 -7.68 -13.46 13.90
C GLU A 37 -8.58 -12.69 14.89
N SER A 38 -8.01 -12.08 15.93
CA SER A 38 -8.81 -11.37 16.94
C SER A 38 -9.49 -10.11 16.39
N LEU A 39 -8.92 -9.46 15.37
CA LEU A 39 -9.55 -8.34 14.69
C LEU A 39 -10.83 -8.78 13.96
N PHE A 40 -10.79 -9.91 13.25
CA PHE A 40 -11.97 -10.48 12.59
C PHE A 40 -12.96 -11.10 13.59
N GLY A 41 -12.51 -11.42 14.80
CA GLY A 41 -13.37 -11.76 15.93
C GLY A 41 -14.34 -10.65 16.35
N LEU A 42 -14.14 -9.40 15.89
CA LEU A 42 -15.10 -8.31 16.08
C LEU A 42 -16.36 -8.46 15.21
N LEU A 43 -16.33 -9.30 14.18
CA LEU A 43 -17.47 -9.55 13.31
C LEU A 43 -18.44 -10.53 14.00
N ASN A 44 -19.72 -10.15 14.12
CA ASN A 44 -20.69 -10.91 14.94
C ASN A 44 -21.51 -11.94 14.13
N SER A 45 -21.30 -12.04 12.82
CA SER A 45 -22.04 -12.90 11.91
C SER A 45 -21.24 -13.20 10.65
N GLU A 46 -21.54 -14.31 9.97
CA GLU A 46 -20.90 -14.63 8.68
C GLU A 46 -21.21 -13.57 7.61
N GLU A 47 -22.42 -13.02 7.64
CA GLU A 47 -22.85 -11.95 6.71
C GLU A 47 -21.92 -10.74 6.75
N ALA A 48 -21.37 -10.42 7.93
CA ALA A 48 -20.44 -9.31 8.13
C ALA A 48 -19.16 -9.45 7.28
N PHE A 49 -18.66 -10.68 7.06
CA PHE A 49 -17.47 -10.93 6.24
C PHE A 49 -17.71 -10.59 4.77
N TYR A 50 -18.95 -10.68 4.30
CA TYR A 50 -19.28 -10.41 2.89
C TYR A 50 -19.71 -8.98 2.64
N GLN A 51 -19.75 -8.14 3.68
CA GLN A 51 -20.01 -6.72 3.52
C GLN A 51 -18.82 -6.02 2.88
N LYS A 52 -19.15 -5.03 2.04
CA LYS A 52 -18.21 -4.12 1.39
C LYS A 52 -18.43 -2.72 1.98
N PRO A 53 -17.65 -2.33 3.00
CA PRO A 53 -17.86 -1.06 3.70
C PRO A 53 -17.52 0.16 2.84
N ASP A 54 -16.59 -0.02 1.91
CA ASP A 54 -16.08 1.01 1.01
C ASP A 54 -16.21 0.50 -0.44
N ALA A 55 -16.77 1.32 -1.32
CA ALA A 55 -17.02 0.97 -2.71
C ALA A 55 -15.72 0.71 -3.50
N LEU A 56 -14.60 1.27 -3.05
CA LEU A 56 -13.27 1.19 -3.67
C LEU A 56 -12.43 0.03 -3.10
N ARG A 57 -13.08 -0.89 -2.38
CA ARG A 57 -12.44 -1.99 -1.64
C ARG A 57 -13.17 -3.32 -1.86
N HIS A 58 -12.48 -4.41 -1.58
CA HIS A 58 -13.11 -5.73 -1.56
C HIS A 58 -13.96 -5.93 -0.28
N PRO A 59 -14.86 -6.93 -0.24
CA PRO A 59 -15.50 -7.33 1.00
C PRO A 59 -14.50 -7.90 2.02
N LEU A 60 -14.83 -7.87 3.30
CA LEU A 60 -13.92 -8.26 4.40
C LEU A 60 -13.39 -9.71 4.29
N ILE A 61 -14.14 -10.63 3.65
CA ILE A 61 -13.72 -12.00 3.39
C ILE A 61 -12.45 -12.06 2.54
N PHE A 62 -12.27 -11.10 1.63
CA PHE A 62 -11.04 -10.96 0.85
C PHE A 62 -9.86 -10.73 1.77
N TYR A 63 -9.92 -9.70 2.61
CA TYR A 63 -8.84 -9.37 3.54
C TYR A 63 -8.54 -10.53 4.48
N TYR A 64 -9.60 -11.21 4.96
CA TYR A 64 -9.43 -12.38 5.83
C TYR A 64 -8.62 -13.49 5.15
N GLY A 65 -8.89 -13.82 3.89
CA GLY A 65 -8.12 -14.83 3.15
C GLY A 65 -6.77 -14.35 2.60
N HIS A 66 -6.67 -13.07 2.25
CA HIS A 66 -5.57 -12.49 1.49
C HIS A 66 -4.21 -12.61 2.16
N THR A 67 -4.09 -12.32 3.46
CA THR A 67 -2.78 -12.38 4.13
C THR A 67 -2.22 -13.80 4.16
N ALA A 68 -3.08 -14.82 4.34
CA ALA A 68 -2.67 -16.21 4.31
C ALA A 68 -2.25 -16.66 2.90
N VAL A 69 -2.98 -16.22 1.86
CA VAL A 69 -2.60 -16.46 0.46
C VAL A 69 -1.29 -15.75 0.11
N PHE A 70 -1.06 -14.54 0.64
CA PHE A 70 0.18 -13.80 0.46
C PHE A 70 1.40 -14.62 0.93
N PHE A 71 1.34 -15.23 2.13
CA PHE A 71 2.39 -16.14 2.58
C PHE A 71 2.66 -17.22 1.52
N ILE A 72 1.65 -18.01 1.14
CA ILE A 72 1.84 -19.13 0.21
C ILE A 72 2.38 -18.68 -1.14
N ASN A 73 1.88 -17.57 -1.69
CA ASN A 73 2.39 -17.01 -2.94
C ASN A 73 3.87 -16.62 -2.84
N LYS A 74 4.28 -15.92 -1.78
CA LYS A 74 5.68 -15.53 -1.62
C LYS A 74 6.59 -16.73 -1.32
N LEU A 75 6.10 -17.74 -0.61
CA LEU A 75 6.82 -19.01 -0.40
C LEU A 75 7.05 -19.79 -1.71
N LEU A 76 6.06 -19.81 -2.61
CA LEU A 76 6.21 -20.42 -3.94
C LEU A 76 7.21 -19.65 -4.81
N LEU A 77 7.11 -18.32 -4.85
CA LEU A 77 8.04 -17.48 -5.61
C LEU A 77 9.48 -17.60 -5.09
N GLY A 78 9.63 -17.68 -3.76
CA GLY A 78 10.90 -17.97 -3.09
C GLY A 78 11.39 -19.41 -3.24
N LYS A 79 10.63 -20.29 -3.89
CA LYS A 79 10.92 -21.73 -4.04
C LYS A 79 11.13 -22.46 -2.71
N LEU A 80 10.45 -22.00 -1.66
CA LEU A 80 10.48 -22.61 -0.32
C LEU A 80 9.44 -23.73 -0.19
N ILE A 81 8.41 -23.70 -1.03
CA ILE A 81 7.45 -24.79 -1.23
C ILE A 81 7.29 -25.04 -2.73
N GLU A 82 6.90 -26.27 -3.09
CA GLU A 82 6.72 -26.68 -4.50
C GLU A 82 5.26 -26.72 -4.92
N GLU A 83 4.33 -26.83 -3.97
CA GLU A 83 2.90 -27.03 -4.22
C GLU A 83 2.06 -26.01 -3.45
N ARG A 84 0.96 -25.59 -4.09
CA ARG A 84 -0.11 -24.77 -3.50
C ARG A 84 -0.90 -25.58 -2.46
N ILE A 85 -1.41 -24.94 -1.42
CA ILE A 85 -2.28 -25.59 -0.43
C ILE A 85 -3.70 -25.73 -0.99
N ASP A 86 -4.17 -24.69 -1.67
CA ASP A 86 -5.50 -24.61 -2.26
C ASP A 86 -5.49 -23.64 -3.46
N PRO A 87 -5.21 -24.13 -4.69
CA PRO A 87 -5.06 -23.27 -5.87
C PRO A 87 -6.27 -22.35 -6.14
N GLU A 88 -7.48 -22.83 -5.85
CA GLU A 88 -8.71 -22.09 -6.08
C GLU A 88 -8.80 -20.88 -5.14
N LEU A 89 -8.68 -21.10 -3.82
CA LEU A 89 -8.67 -20.02 -2.84
C LEU A 89 -7.51 -19.05 -3.07
N GLU A 90 -6.34 -19.59 -3.40
CA GLU A 90 -5.15 -18.79 -3.70
C GLU A 90 -5.34 -17.91 -4.93
N SER A 91 -6.06 -18.37 -5.96
CA SER A 91 -6.37 -17.52 -7.13
C SER A 91 -7.39 -16.41 -6.80
N ILE A 92 -8.34 -16.69 -5.90
CA ILE A 92 -9.40 -15.75 -5.50
C ILE A 92 -8.83 -14.58 -4.69
N PHE A 93 -7.91 -14.87 -3.77
CA PHE A 93 -7.36 -13.86 -2.86
C PHE A 93 -5.99 -13.29 -3.29
N ALA A 94 -5.40 -13.71 -4.42
CA ALA A 94 -4.07 -13.28 -4.86
C ALA A 94 -3.96 -11.85 -5.43
N VAL A 95 -5.07 -11.12 -5.54
CA VAL A 95 -5.10 -9.79 -6.16
C VAL A 95 -4.43 -8.74 -5.27
N GLY A 96 -3.73 -7.78 -5.87
CA GLY A 96 -3.24 -6.59 -5.19
C GLY A 96 -4.39 -5.72 -4.65
N VAL A 97 -4.09 -4.90 -3.64
CA VAL A 97 -5.11 -4.10 -2.92
C VAL A 97 -5.05 -2.61 -3.30
N ASP A 98 -4.13 -2.26 -4.21
CA ASP A 98 -4.01 -0.90 -4.74
C ASP A 98 -5.00 -0.65 -5.89
N GLU A 99 -5.56 0.56 -5.93
CA GLU A 99 -6.63 1.03 -6.85
C GLU A 99 -6.23 1.09 -8.32
N MET A 100 -5.02 0.64 -8.69
CA MET A 100 -4.49 0.76 -10.04
C MET A 100 -5.33 0.03 -11.11
N SER A 101 -6.36 -0.72 -10.71
CA SER A 101 -7.33 -1.41 -11.56
C SER A 101 -8.73 -1.31 -10.94
N TRP A 102 -9.53 -0.38 -11.43
CA TRP A 102 -10.97 -0.29 -11.11
C TRP A 102 -11.75 -1.54 -11.57
N ASP A 103 -11.14 -2.33 -12.47
CA ASP A 103 -11.74 -3.52 -13.07
C ASP A 103 -11.64 -4.77 -12.16
N ASP A 104 -10.75 -4.79 -11.15
CA ASP A 104 -10.70 -5.89 -10.17
C ASP A 104 -11.89 -5.90 -9.19
N LEU A 105 -12.72 -4.85 -9.19
CA LEU A 105 -13.91 -4.72 -8.34
C LEU A 105 -15.21 -5.20 -9.02
N ASP A 106 -15.17 -5.77 -10.22
CA ASP A 106 -16.38 -6.32 -10.88
C ASP A 106 -16.87 -7.59 -10.17
N GLU A 107 -17.85 -7.39 -9.28
CA GLU A 107 -18.47 -8.40 -8.42
C GLU A 107 -19.41 -9.36 -9.15
N GLN A 108 -19.77 -9.11 -10.42
CA GLN A 108 -20.79 -9.92 -11.10
C GLN A 108 -20.40 -11.40 -11.28
N HIS A 109 -19.15 -11.76 -10.99
CA HIS A 109 -18.63 -13.11 -11.20
C HIS A 109 -17.82 -13.71 -10.03
N TYR A 110 -17.68 -13.03 -8.88
CA TYR A 110 -16.91 -13.59 -7.74
C TYR A 110 -17.77 -14.44 -6.81
N HIS A 111 -17.57 -15.76 -6.85
CA HIS A 111 -18.05 -16.68 -5.82
C HIS A 111 -17.09 -16.68 -4.64
N TRP A 112 -17.29 -15.78 -3.67
CA TRP A 112 -16.49 -15.77 -2.45
C TRP A 112 -16.63 -17.09 -1.68
N PRO A 113 -15.52 -17.65 -1.15
CA PRO A 113 -15.57 -18.87 -0.36
C PRO A 113 -16.30 -18.65 0.97
N SER A 114 -16.74 -19.75 1.60
CA SER A 114 -17.33 -19.67 2.93
C SER A 114 -16.31 -19.20 3.98
N VAL A 115 -16.79 -18.54 5.05
CA VAL A 115 -15.94 -18.15 6.19
C VAL A 115 -15.23 -19.38 6.76
N ALA A 116 -15.94 -20.51 6.91
CA ALA A 116 -15.37 -21.76 7.40
C ALA A 116 -14.28 -22.34 6.48
N ALA A 117 -14.46 -22.29 5.15
CA ALA A 117 -13.43 -22.74 4.21
C ALA A 117 -12.19 -21.83 4.26
N THR A 118 -12.41 -20.51 4.38
CA THR A 118 -11.34 -19.52 4.50
C THR A 118 -10.55 -19.71 5.81
N GLN A 119 -11.23 -19.88 6.94
CA GLN A 119 -10.59 -20.22 8.22
C GLN A 119 -9.79 -21.52 8.12
N ALA A 120 -10.37 -22.60 7.58
CA ALA A 120 -9.67 -23.87 7.44
C ALA A 120 -8.43 -23.77 6.52
N TYR A 121 -8.46 -22.88 5.53
CA TYR A 121 -7.27 -22.57 4.72
C TYR A 121 -6.22 -21.81 5.54
N ARG A 122 -6.62 -20.76 6.26
CA ARG A 122 -5.74 -20.00 7.17
C ARG A 122 -5.06 -20.90 8.20
N ASP A 123 -5.80 -21.81 8.83
CA ASP A 123 -5.25 -22.77 9.79
C ASP A 123 -4.16 -23.66 9.16
N ARG A 124 -4.38 -24.14 7.94
CA ARG A 124 -3.38 -24.91 7.17
C ARG A 124 -2.14 -24.06 6.83
N VAL A 125 -2.33 -22.81 6.41
CA VAL A 125 -1.22 -21.88 6.15
C VAL A 125 -0.41 -21.66 7.42
N ARG A 126 -1.08 -21.45 8.56
CA ARG A 126 -0.42 -21.28 9.85
C ARG A 126 0.47 -22.47 10.20
N GLU A 127 -0.01 -23.69 10.02
CA GLU A 127 0.79 -24.91 10.24
C GLU A 127 1.98 -25.02 9.29
N VAL A 128 1.81 -24.66 8.01
CA VAL A 128 2.88 -24.69 7.02
C VAL A 128 3.97 -23.67 7.36
N VAL A 129 3.58 -22.42 7.64
CA VAL A 129 4.54 -21.35 7.99
C VAL A 129 5.25 -21.65 9.30
N ASP A 130 4.53 -22.11 10.33
CA ASP A 130 5.12 -22.51 11.60
C ASP A 130 6.18 -23.61 11.42
N ARG A 131 5.82 -24.69 10.71
CA ARG A 131 6.76 -25.77 10.40
C ARG A 131 7.96 -25.27 9.58
N MET A 132 7.73 -24.32 8.69
CA MET A 132 8.80 -23.75 7.88
C MET A 132 9.76 -22.92 8.72
N ILE A 133 9.24 -22.11 9.65
CA ILE A 133 10.05 -21.41 10.66
C ILE A 133 10.81 -22.42 11.53
N GLU A 134 10.24 -23.57 11.89
CA GLU A 134 10.95 -24.60 12.66
C GLU A 134 12.09 -25.28 11.89
N THR A 135 11.94 -25.48 10.58
CA THR A 135 12.79 -26.43 9.83
C THR A 135 13.79 -25.79 8.86
N LEU A 136 13.55 -24.56 8.40
CA LEU A 136 14.46 -23.90 7.45
C LEU A 136 15.83 -23.62 8.09
N PRO A 137 16.95 -23.82 7.36
CA PRO A 137 18.25 -23.33 7.81
C PRO A 137 18.20 -21.82 8.07
N LEU A 138 18.66 -21.38 9.24
CA LEU A 138 18.74 -19.98 9.61
C LEU A 138 20.20 -19.58 9.79
N THR A 139 20.65 -18.63 8.99
CA THR A 139 21.95 -17.97 9.10
C THR A 139 21.73 -16.50 9.43
N LEU A 140 22.55 -15.98 10.34
CA LEU A 140 22.50 -14.57 10.76
C LEU A 140 23.69 -13.79 10.18
N PRO A 141 23.51 -12.51 9.80
CA PRO A 141 22.24 -11.76 9.80
C PRO A 141 21.27 -12.23 8.71
N ILE A 142 19.98 -11.98 8.90
CA ILE A 142 18.93 -12.19 7.89
C ILE A 142 19.01 -11.03 6.89
N THR A 143 19.39 -11.33 5.65
CA THR A 143 19.45 -10.39 4.52
C THR A 143 18.36 -10.67 3.49
N TRP A 144 18.21 -9.84 2.44
CA TRP A 144 17.23 -10.05 1.36
C TRP A 144 17.30 -11.44 0.70
N ASP A 145 18.50 -12.01 0.58
CA ASP A 145 18.72 -13.34 0.02
C ASP A 145 18.36 -14.49 0.98
N SER A 146 18.03 -14.18 2.24
CA SER A 146 17.69 -15.19 3.24
C SER A 146 16.25 -15.68 3.07
N PRO A 147 15.99 -17.00 3.13
CA PRO A 147 14.63 -17.55 3.20
C PRO A 147 13.77 -16.95 4.33
N PHE A 148 14.42 -16.56 5.44
CA PHE A 148 13.74 -15.91 6.57
C PHE A 148 13.27 -14.48 6.27
N TRP A 149 13.82 -13.83 5.24
CA TRP A 149 13.31 -12.55 4.77
C TRP A 149 11.88 -12.67 4.25
N ILE A 150 11.58 -13.75 3.52
CA ILE A 150 10.24 -14.03 2.97
C ILE A 150 9.24 -14.31 4.09
N LEU A 151 9.68 -15.00 5.14
CA LEU A 151 8.87 -15.23 6.34
C LEU A 151 8.53 -13.92 7.05
N LEU A 152 9.53 -13.06 7.27
CA LEU A 152 9.32 -11.74 7.87
C LEU A 152 8.44 -10.85 6.99
N MET A 153 8.63 -10.88 5.66
CA MET A 153 7.79 -10.17 4.70
C MET A 153 6.31 -10.54 4.84
N GLY A 154 5.98 -11.82 4.99
CA GLY A 154 4.59 -12.23 5.21
C GLY A 154 4.04 -11.74 6.55
N ILE A 155 4.85 -11.75 7.62
CA ILE A 155 4.45 -11.23 8.94
C ILE A 155 4.19 -9.73 8.88
N GLU A 156 5.09 -8.96 8.28
CA GLU A 156 4.96 -7.50 8.16
C GLU A 156 3.84 -7.10 7.20
N HIS A 157 3.59 -7.89 6.16
CA HIS A 157 2.42 -7.72 5.29
C HIS A 157 1.11 -7.93 6.06
N GLU A 158 1.05 -8.91 6.97
CA GLU A 158 -0.13 -9.10 7.83
C GLU A 158 -0.31 -7.93 8.82
N ASN A 159 0.77 -7.31 9.33
CA ASN A 159 0.68 -6.08 10.12
C ASN A 159 0.01 -4.92 9.34
N ILE A 160 0.40 -4.69 8.08
CA ILE A 160 -0.26 -3.71 7.19
C ILE A 160 -1.76 -3.98 7.08
N HIS A 161 -2.11 -5.26 6.98
CA HIS A 161 -3.50 -5.69 6.85
C HIS A 161 -4.29 -5.65 8.16
N ILE A 162 -3.66 -5.76 9.32
CA ILE A 162 -4.28 -5.46 10.62
C ILE A 162 -4.78 -4.01 10.60
N GLU A 163 -3.91 -3.06 10.23
CA GLU A 163 -4.27 -1.65 10.16
C GLU A 163 -5.35 -1.40 9.09
N THR A 164 -5.13 -1.84 7.85
CA THR A 164 -6.08 -1.67 6.73
C THR A 164 -7.46 -2.25 7.03
N SER A 165 -7.52 -3.49 7.53
CA SER A 165 -8.80 -4.17 7.81
C SER A 165 -9.55 -3.48 8.96
N SER A 166 -8.84 -2.92 9.93
CA SER A 166 -9.46 -2.22 11.05
C SER A 166 -10.18 -0.93 10.61
N VAL A 167 -9.66 -0.23 9.60
CA VAL A 167 -10.32 0.93 8.99
C VAL A 167 -11.62 0.50 8.30
N LEU A 168 -11.60 -0.61 7.54
CA LEU A 168 -12.79 -1.14 6.88
C LEU A 168 -13.84 -1.65 7.88
N ILE A 169 -13.41 -2.32 8.94
CA ILE A 169 -14.29 -2.75 10.04
C ILE A 169 -14.93 -1.54 10.72
N ARG A 170 -14.20 -0.44 10.90
CA ARG A 170 -14.75 0.81 11.45
C ARG A 170 -15.83 1.43 10.54
N GLN A 171 -15.72 1.26 9.23
CA GLN A 171 -16.72 1.71 8.25
C GLN A 171 -17.97 0.82 8.18
N LEU A 172 -17.94 -0.40 8.73
CA LEU A 172 -19.13 -1.25 8.79
C LEU A 172 -20.25 -0.63 9.63
N ASN A 173 -21.49 -1.03 9.31
CA ASN A 173 -22.62 -0.82 10.20
C ASN A 173 -22.37 -1.56 11.53
N LEU A 174 -22.59 -0.86 12.65
CA LEU A 174 -22.46 -1.39 14.01
C LEU A 174 -23.24 -2.69 14.26
N ALA A 175 -24.34 -2.91 13.54
CA ALA A 175 -25.14 -4.12 13.65
C ALA A 175 -24.36 -5.41 13.31
N TYR A 176 -23.25 -5.30 12.57
CA TYR A 176 -22.39 -6.43 12.19
C TYR A 176 -21.22 -6.65 13.17
N LEU A 177 -21.13 -5.86 14.23
CA LEU A 177 -19.97 -5.85 15.13
C LEU A 177 -20.33 -6.27 16.55
N GLN A 178 -19.32 -6.74 17.28
CA GLN A 178 -19.37 -7.02 18.71
C GLN A 178 -18.13 -6.44 19.41
N GLU A 179 -18.27 -6.11 20.69
CA GLU A 179 -17.16 -5.63 21.52
C GLU A 179 -16.28 -6.79 21.97
N HIS A 180 -14.97 -6.54 22.13
CA HIS A 180 -14.00 -7.54 22.58
C HIS A 180 -12.93 -6.87 23.46
N GLU A 181 -12.47 -7.56 24.51
CA GLU A 181 -11.57 -6.99 25.52
C GLU A 181 -10.20 -6.57 24.97
N ASP A 182 -9.72 -7.26 23.93
CA ASP A 182 -8.46 -6.94 23.24
C ASP A 182 -8.53 -5.63 22.42
N TRP A 183 -9.75 -5.11 22.18
CA TRP A 183 -10.02 -3.97 21.31
C TRP A 183 -10.73 -2.83 22.05
N GLU A 184 -10.46 -2.67 23.34
CA GLU A 184 -11.04 -1.61 24.15
C GLU A 184 -10.42 -0.23 23.83
N PRO A 185 -11.26 0.80 23.54
CA PRO A 185 -10.78 2.13 23.22
C PRO A 185 -10.37 2.91 24.47
N CYS A 186 -9.72 4.06 24.25
CA CYS A 186 -9.39 4.99 25.32
C CYS A 186 -10.66 5.60 25.91
N THR A 187 -10.73 5.68 27.24
CA THR A 187 -11.83 6.33 27.97
C THR A 187 -11.50 7.76 28.39
N GLN A 188 -10.26 8.19 28.20
CA GLN A 188 -9.80 9.52 28.60
C GLN A 188 -10.21 10.55 27.56
N VAL A 189 -10.98 11.55 27.98
CA VAL A 189 -11.44 12.66 27.16
C VAL A 189 -11.34 13.95 27.96
N GLY A 190 -11.27 15.10 27.28
CA GLY A 190 -11.20 16.40 27.92
C GLY A 190 -11.22 17.55 26.92
N ASP A 191 -11.01 18.76 27.42
CA ASP A 191 -10.89 19.95 26.58
C ASP A 191 -9.60 19.92 25.76
N ALA A 192 -9.70 20.30 24.49
CA ALA A 192 -8.53 20.38 23.62
C ALA A 192 -7.57 21.49 24.08
N PRO A 193 -6.28 21.20 24.30
CA PRO A 193 -5.31 22.26 24.52
C PRO A 193 -5.20 23.15 23.26
N HIS A 194 -4.95 24.44 23.48
CA HIS A 194 -4.73 25.37 22.38
C HIS A 194 -3.42 25.05 21.67
N ASN A 195 -3.48 24.84 20.35
CA ASN A 195 -2.32 24.53 19.55
C ASN A 195 -1.46 25.77 19.28
N GLU A 196 -0.14 25.61 19.31
CA GLU A 196 0.83 26.69 19.11
C GLU A 196 1.94 26.24 18.16
N LEU A 197 2.49 27.18 17.37
CA LEU A 197 3.62 26.91 16.49
C LEU A 197 4.94 27.06 17.26
N LEU A 198 5.67 25.97 17.46
CA LEU A 198 6.97 25.96 18.11
C LEU A 198 8.10 25.93 17.07
N PRO A 199 9.23 26.62 17.34
CA PRO A 199 10.37 26.62 16.42
C PRO A 199 11.05 25.25 16.36
N VAL A 200 11.37 24.82 15.13
CA VAL A 200 12.24 23.67 14.86
C VAL A 200 13.49 24.20 14.16
N PRO A 201 14.67 24.15 14.78
CA PRO A 201 15.91 24.58 14.14
C PRO A 201 16.16 23.74 12.89
N GLY A 202 16.62 24.36 11.81
CA GLY A 202 17.02 23.67 10.59
C GLY A 202 18.18 22.70 10.83
N GLY A 203 18.44 21.85 9.86
CA GLY A 203 19.44 20.80 9.98
C GLY A 203 19.58 19.95 8.73
N THR A 204 20.52 19.01 8.77
CA THR A 204 20.67 17.99 7.73
C THR A 204 19.78 16.80 8.07
N VAL A 205 19.04 16.33 7.07
CA VAL A 205 18.24 15.10 7.13
C VAL A 205 18.96 14.04 6.30
N MET A 206 19.03 12.83 6.85
CA MET A 206 19.49 11.64 6.13
C MET A 206 18.44 10.54 6.31
N LEU A 207 17.90 10.06 5.20
CA LEU A 207 16.94 8.96 5.14
C LEU A 207 17.51 7.82 4.32
N GLY A 208 16.96 6.62 4.53
CA GLY A 208 17.40 5.41 3.87
C GLY A 208 18.01 4.39 4.84
N GLN A 209 17.52 3.16 4.79
CA GLN A 209 18.11 2.01 5.44
C GLN A 209 19.34 1.53 4.65
N SER A 210 20.32 0.99 5.38
CA SER A 210 21.48 0.36 4.77
C SER A 210 21.15 -1.06 4.34
N TYR A 211 21.48 -1.42 3.10
CA TYR A 211 21.44 -2.81 2.63
C TYR A 211 22.38 -3.74 3.41
N GLU A 212 23.51 -3.21 3.91
CA GLU A 212 24.54 -4.00 4.58
C GLU A 212 24.34 -4.09 6.10
N ASN A 213 23.82 -3.02 6.71
CA ASN A 213 23.78 -2.84 8.17
C ASN A 213 22.39 -2.45 8.68
N GLY A 214 21.33 -2.98 8.07
CA GLY A 214 19.96 -2.83 8.56
C GLY A 214 19.70 -3.73 9.77
N ASP A 215 19.21 -3.15 10.87
CA ASP A 215 18.94 -3.89 12.11
C ASP A 215 17.56 -4.60 12.09
N TYR A 216 16.62 -4.08 11.30
CA TYR A 216 15.22 -4.50 11.25
C TYR A 216 14.74 -4.72 9.82
N TYR A 217 13.65 -5.46 9.66
CA TYR A 217 12.97 -5.58 8.38
C TYR A 217 12.53 -4.19 7.86
N GLY A 218 12.79 -3.93 6.59
CA GLY A 218 12.33 -2.76 5.86
C GLY A 218 11.74 -3.15 4.51
N TRP A 219 10.76 -2.39 4.03
CA TRP A 219 10.32 -2.51 2.65
C TRP A 219 11.37 -1.91 1.70
N ASP A 220 11.34 -2.32 0.43
CA ASP A 220 12.32 -1.87 -0.58
C ASP A 220 12.40 -0.34 -0.71
N ASN A 221 11.27 0.37 -0.59
CA ASN A 221 11.21 1.84 -0.63
C ASN A 221 11.95 2.55 0.51
N GLU A 222 12.32 1.82 1.56
CA GLU A 222 13.04 2.36 2.71
C GLU A 222 14.55 2.34 2.50
N TYR A 223 15.05 1.61 1.50
CA TYR A 223 16.47 1.51 1.19
C TYR A 223 16.93 2.52 0.15
N GLY A 224 18.25 2.66 0.04
CA GLY A 224 18.90 3.73 -0.72
C GLY A 224 19.31 4.87 0.21
N THR A 225 19.57 6.04 -0.35
CA THR A 225 19.97 7.21 0.42
C THR A 225 19.24 8.46 -0.05
N HIS A 226 18.86 9.30 0.90
CA HIS A 226 18.37 10.64 0.64
C HIS A 226 19.00 11.63 1.61
N HIS A 227 19.40 12.77 1.08
CA HIS A 227 20.08 13.83 1.83
C HIS A 227 19.45 15.17 1.53
N ALA A 228 19.01 15.86 2.59
CA ALA A 228 18.42 17.18 2.47
C ALA A 228 18.94 18.13 3.54
N LYS A 229 18.85 19.43 3.25
CA LYS A 229 19.13 20.49 4.21
C LYS A 229 17.86 21.31 4.41
N VAL A 230 17.25 21.12 5.57
CA VAL A 230 16.00 21.77 5.96
C VAL A 230 16.33 23.08 6.67
N PRO A 231 15.75 24.23 6.27
CA PRO A 231 15.90 25.49 6.98
C PRO A 231 15.14 25.47 8.32
N ASP A 232 15.27 26.54 9.11
CA ASP A 232 14.42 26.73 10.29
C ASP A 232 12.95 26.82 9.85
N PHE A 233 12.07 26.15 10.58
CA PHE A 233 10.62 26.22 10.37
C PHE A 233 9.90 26.20 11.72
N LYS A 234 8.57 26.26 11.72
CA LYS A 234 7.77 25.99 12.92
C LYS A 234 6.81 24.84 12.68
N ALA A 235 6.58 24.02 13.69
CA ALA A 235 5.57 22.97 13.66
C ALA A 235 4.54 23.22 14.75
N SER A 236 3.29 22.81 14.52
CA SER A 236 2.29 22.83 15.59
C SER A 236 2.77 21.94 16.74
N LYS A 237 2.48 22.32 17.98
CA LYS A 237 2.91 21.61 19.18
C LYS A 237 2.22 20.25 19.31
N TYR A 238 0.92 20.27 19.10
CA TYR A 238 0.06 19.09 19.09
C TYR A 238 -0.34 18.76 17.66
N LEU A 239 -0.76 17.52 17.43
CA LEU A 239 -1.56 17.17 16.25
C LEU A 239 -2.83 18.02 16.20
N VAL A 240 -3.45 18.14 15.03
CA VAL A 240 -4.73 18.86 14.93
C VAL A 240 -5.81 18.06 15.65
N SER A 241 -6.47 18.70 16.62
CA SER A 241 -7.53 18.08 17.41
C SER A 241 -8.88 18.09 16.70
N ASN A 242 -9.81 17.25 17.15
CA ASN A 242 -11.21 17.33 16.76
C ASN A 242 -11.79 18.73 17.01
N ALA A 243 -11.49 19.36 18.14
CA ALA A 243 -11.95 20.71 18.46
C ALA A 243 -11.41 21.77 17.48
N GLU A 244 -10.13 21.66 17.13
CA GLU A 244 -9.47 22.57 16.19
C GLU A 244 -10.03 22.38 14.77
N PHE A 245 -10.21 21.14 14.32
CA PHE A 245 -10.80 20.83 13.02
C PHE A 245 -12.28 21.22 12.93
N ARG A 246 -13.04 21.13 14.04
CA ARG A 246 -14.45 21.57 14.06
C ARG A 246 -14.58 23.04 13.66
N ARG A 247 -13.62 23.90 14.01
CA ARG A 247 -13.62 25.31 13.59
C ARG A 247 -13.52 25.48 12.08
N PHE A 248 -12.77 24.61 11.40
CA PHE A 248 -12.71 24.58 9.94
C PHE A 248 -14.07 24.16 9.34
N VAL A 249 -14.71 23.13 9.90
CA VAL A 249 -16.06 22.70 9.51
C VAL A 249 -17.07 23.85 9.68
N GLU A 250 -17.09 24.50 10.84
CA GLU A 250 -17.98 25.62 11.17
C GLU A 250 -17.72 26.89 10.36
N ALA A 251 -16.52 27.04 9.81
CA ALA A 251 -16.11 28.16 8.96
C ALA A 251 -16.33 27.88 7.46
N ASP A 252 -17.32 27.03 7.13
CA ASP A 252 -17.65 26.65 5.75
C ASP A 252 -16.49 25.97 5.00
N GLY A 253 -15.62 25.27 5.74
CA GLY A 253 -14.41 24.65 5.19
C GLY A 253 -14.66 23.66 4.06
N TYR A 254 -15.74 22.89 4.14
CA TYR A 254 -16.16 21.92 3.13
C TYR A 254 -16.95 22.53 1.96
N THR A 255 -17.37 23.79 2.03
CA THR A 255 -18.16 24.42 0.97
C THR A 255 -17.41 25.55 0.27
N ASN A 256 -16.28 25.99 0.82
CA ASN A 256 -15.46 27.05 0.25
C ASN A 256 -14.34 26.51 -0.66
N ASP A 257 -14.52 26.66 -1.97
CA ASP A 257 -13.55 26.26 -3.00
C ASP A 257 -12.15 26.84 -2.82
N ALA A 258 -12.00 27.99 -2.17
CA ALA A 258 -10.69 28.63 -2.01
C ALA A 258 -9.71 27.85 -1.13
N TYR A 259 -10.20 26.85 -0.39
CA TYR A 259 -9.38 26.01 0.48
C TYR A 259 -8.93 24.71 -0.18
N TRP A 260 -9.47 24.35 -1.34
CA TRP A 260 -9.21 23.06 -1.97
C TRP A 260 -8.35 23.24 -3.22
N ASP A 261 -7.39 22.35 -3.42
CA ASP A 261 -6.72 22.20 -4.72
C ASP A 261 -7.64 21.47 -5.71
N ASP A 262 -7.25 21.40 -6.99
CA ASP A 262 -8.10 20.85 -8.05
C ASP A 262 -8.47 19.38 -7.80
N GLU A 263 -7.54 18.55 -7.34
CA GLU A 263 -7.76 17.13 -7.03
C GLU A 263 -8.69 16.95 -5.82
N GLY A 264 -8.40 17.65 -4.72
CA GLY A 264 -9.22 17.62 -3.51
C GLY A 264 -10.62 18.18 -3.73
N LYS A 265 -10.77 19.20 -4.59
CA LYS A 265 -12.07 19.68 -5.04
C LYS A 265 -12.82 18.62 -5.84
N GLY A 266 -12.14 17.93 -6.76
CA GLY A 266 -12.71 16.82 -7.51
C GLY A 266 -13.25 15.71 -6.59
N TRP A 267 -12.45 15.31 -5.60
CA TRP A 267 -12.88 14.35 -4.56
C TRP A 267 -14.09 14.86 -3.77
N ARG A 268 -14.02 16.10 -3.27
CA ARG A 268 -15.08 16.71 -2.45
C ARG A 268 -16.39 16.86 -3.22
N ASP A 269 -16.33 17.26 -4.49
CA ASP A 269 -17.51 17.42 -5.34
C ASP A 269 -18.16 16.07 -5.70
N TYR A 270 -17.36 15.00 -5.79
CA TYR A 270 -17.80 13.62 -6.01
C TYR A 270 -18.41 13.00 -4.75
N VAL A 271 -17.69 13.03 -3.62
CA VAL A 271 -18.12 12.40 -2.35
C VAL A 271 -19.16 13.25 -1.61
N GLN A 272 -19.16 14.57 -1.83
CA GLN A 272 -20.01 15.55 -1.14
C GLN A 272 -19.95 15.49 0.40
N PRO A 273 -18.75 15.42 1.02
CA PRO A 273 -18.64 15.36 2.47
C PRO A 273 -18.94 16.73 3.11
N SER A 274 -19.40 16.71 4.36
CA SER A 274 -19.63 17.92 5.17
C SER A 274 -18.87 17.95 6.50
N HIS A 275 -18.17 16.86 6.82
CA HIS A 275 -17.37 16.64 8.01
C HIS A 275 -16.49 15.39 7.79
N PRO A 276 -15.49 15.12 8.65
CA PRO A 276 -14.68 13.90 8.58
C PRO A 276 -15.53 12.62 8.55
N LEU A 277 -15.06 11.59 7.85
CA LEU A 277 -15.81 10.35 7.60
C LEU A 277 -16.33 9.68 8.89
N PHE A 278 -15.50 9.65 9.94
CA PHE A 278 -15.84 8.97 11.19
C PHE A 278 -16.58 9.85 12.20
N TRP A 279 -16.94 11.08 11.83
CA TRP A 279 -17.84 11.91 12.63
C TRP A 279 -19.29 11.56 12.30
N MET A 280 -20.04 11.09 13.29
CA MET A 280 -21.45 10.76 13.15
C MET A 280 -22.31 11.92 13.63
N VAL A 281 -23.24 12.38 12.79
CA VAL A 281 -24.17 13.46 13.14
C VAL A 281 -25.25 12.94 14.10
N SER A 282 -25.46 13.65 15.20
CA SER A 282 -26.53 13.37 16.17
C SER A 282 -27.26 14.66 16.57
N ASN A 283 -28.37 14.52 17.30
CA ASN A 283 -29.13 15.66 17.82
C ASN A 283 -28.33 16.52 18.82
N GLU A 284 -27.26 15.97 19.42
CA GLU A 284 -26.42 16.61 20.44
C GLU A 284 -25.09 17.13 19.86
N GLY A 285 -24.93 17.10 18.53
CA GLY A 285 -23.69 17.43 17.83
C GLY A 285 -23.02 16.19 17.23
N TYR A 286 -21.69 16.24 17.06
CA TYR A 286 -20.91 15.14 16.49
C TYR A 286 -20.60 14.06 17.53
N ARG A 287 -20.60 12.81 17.08
CA ARG A 287 -20.08 11.63 17.76
C ARG A 287 -18.88 11.10 16.97
N LEU A 288 -17.98 10.36 17.61
CA LEU A 288 -16.89 9.67 16.93
C LEU A 288 -17.23 8.18 16.77
N ARG A 289 -17.20 7.69 15.53
CA ARG A 289 -17.22 6.26 15.21
C ARG A 289 -15.87 5.66 15.62
N LEU A 290 -15.86 4.73 16.57
CA LEU A 290 -14.72 3.85 16.89
C LEU A 290 -14.92 2.51 16.18
N LEU A 291 -14.03 1.52 16.37
CA LEU A 291 -14.17 0.19 15.76
C LEU A 291 -15.56 -0.41 16.00
N THR A 292 -15.95 -0.58 17.26
CA THR A 292 -17.14 -1.38 17.65
C THR A 292 -18.25 -0.57 18.29
N ARG A 293 -18.08 0.75 18.47
CA ARG A 293 -19.08 1.63 19.08
C ARG A 293 -18.93 3.08 18.62
N GLU A 294 -19.88 3.92 19.01
CA GLU A 294 -19.81 5.37 18.88
C GLU A 294 -19.72 6.03 20.25
N ILE A 295 -18.90 7.07 20.38
CA ILE A 295 -18.79 7.88 21.61
C ILE A 295 -19.07 9.35 21.30
N PRO A 296 -19.41 10.20 22.28
CA PRO A 296 -19.38 11.65 22.08
C PRO A 296 -18.03 12.09 21.52
N LEU A 297 -17.99 13.05 20.58
CA LEU A 297 -16.76 13.47 19.92
C LEU A 297 -15.72 13.95 20.96
N PRO A 298 -14.58 13.26 21.11
CA PRO A 298 -13.54 13.69 22.05
C PRO A 298 -12.79 14.90 21.49
N GLU A 299 -13.04 16.07 22.07
CA GLU A 299 -12.49 17.34 21.62
C GLU A 299 -10.95 17.34 21.56
N ASN A 300 -10.28 16.71 22.52
CA ASN A 300 -8.82 16.69 22.67
C ASN A 300 -8.10 15.49 22.03
N TRP A 301 -8.81 14.68 21.25
CA TRP A 301 -8.18 13.63 20.44
C TRP A 301 -7.76 14.20 19.07
N PRO A 302 -6.74 13.62 18.41
CA PRO A 302 -6.42 14.00 17.05
C PRO A 302 -7.62 13.76 16.12
N VAL A 303 -7.81 14.65 15.15
CA VAL A 303 -8.78 14.44 14.08
C VAL A 303 -8.23 13.40 13.10
N GLU A 304 -9.11 12.56 12.56
CA GLU A 304 -8.78 11.56 11.53
C GLU A 304 -9.43 11.95 10.21
N VAL A 305 -8.62 12.18 9.17
CA VAL A 305 -9.01 12.76 7.88
C VAL A 305 -8.13 12.22 6.75
N ASN A 306 -8.59 12.37 5.51
CA ASN A 306 -7.74 12.11 4.35
C ASN A 306 -6.77 13.28 4.06
N CYS A 307 -5.88 13.11 3.08
CA CYS A 307 -4.87 14.11 2.77
C CYS A 307 -5.47 15.41 2.18
N HIS A 308 -6.56 15.32 1.42
CA HIS A 308 -7.23 16.50 0.85
C HIS A 308 -7.84 17.39 1.93
N GLU A 309 -8.54 16.79 2.88
CA GLU A 309 -9.12 17.48 4.04
C GLU A 309 -8.03 18.13 4.90
N ALA A 310 -6.93 17.43 5.14
CA ALA A 310 -5.77 17.96 5.88
C ALA A 310 -5.12 19.16 5.16
N ASN A 311 -4.95 19.09 3.84
CA ASN A 311 -4.46 20.21 3.03
C ASN A 311 -5.45 21.39 3.06
N ALA A 312 -6.76 21.13 2.94
CA ALA A 312 -7.78 22.17 2.95
C ALA A 312 -7.84 22.93 4.27
N PHE A 313 -7.69 22.21 5.39
CA PHE A 313 -7.53 22.85 6.69
C PHE A 313 -6.30 23.79 6.74
N CYS A 314 -5.16 23.37 6.16
CA CYS A 314 -3.96 24.22 6.11
C CYS A 314 -4.20 25.48 5.28
N GLN A 315 -4.91 25.38 4.14
CA GLN A 315 -5.28 26.55 3.32
C GLN A 315 -6.23 27.50 4.06
N TRP A 316 -7.21 26.96 4.79
CA TRP A 316 -8.09 27.75 5.65
C TRP A 316 -7.31 28.50 6.75
N MET A 317 -6.41 27.80 7.46
CA MET A 317 -5.55 28.41 8.47
C MET A 317 -4.65 29.49 7.90
N ARG A 318 -4.12 29.29 6.69
CA ARG A 318 -3.33 30.28 5.96
C ARG A 318 -4.15 31.54 5.68
N ALA A 319 -5.41 31.39 5.26
CA ALA A 319 -6.32 32.49 5.01
C ALA A 319 -6.72 33.23 6.31
N GLU A 320 -7.02 32.50 7.38
CA GLU A 320 -7.44 33.07 8.68
C GLU A 320 -6.28 33.81 9.38
N LYS A 321 -5.07 33.23 9.37
CA LYS A 321 -3.93 33.73 10.15
C LYS A 321 -2.94 34.58 9.33
N GLY A 322 -3.00 34.54 8.00
CA GLY A 322 -2.07 35.28 7.13
C GLY A 322 -0.62 34.79 7.21
N ILE A 323 -0.40 33.53 7.59
CA ILE A 323 0.91 32.87 7.65
C ILE A 323 0.92 31.68 6.69
N HIS A 324 2.08 31.32 6.13
CA HIS A 324 2.20 30.16 5.24
C HIS A 324 2.06 28.87 6.05
N VAL A 325 0.86 28.29 6.13
CA VAL A 325 0.58 27.00 6.77
C VAL A 325 0.47 25.92 5.71
N THR A 326 1.13 24.79 5.91
CA THR A 326 1.09 23.63 5.01
C THR A 326 1.27 22.32 5.81
N LEU A 327 1.06 21.18 5.15
CA LEU A 327 1.49 19.89 5.67
C LEU A 327 3.03 19.78 5.63
N PRO A 328 3.66 19.08 6.59
CA PRO A 328 5.09 18.86 6.56
C PRO A 328 5.48 18.06 5.31
N THR A 329 6.71 18.26 4.83
CA THR A 329 7.35 17.29 3.93
C THR A 329 7.92 16.11 4.75
N GLU A 330 8.34 15.03 4.08
CA GLU A 330 9.05 13.92 4.73
C GLU A 330 10.32 14.42 5.42
N ASP A 331 11.08 15.32 4.78
CA ASP A 331 12.24 15.97 5.36
C ASP A 331 11.93 16.76 6.64
N GLU A 332 10.87 17.58 6.62
CA GLU A 332 10.48 18.38 7.77
C GLU A 332 10.00 17.51 8.94
N TYR A 333 9.26 16.43 8.64
CA TYR A 333 8.88 15.45 9.64
C TYR A 333 10.11 14.75 10.23
N ALA A 334 11.06 14.30 9.39
CA ALA A 334 12.29 13.67 9.85
C ALA A 334 13.12 14.62 10.73
N ARG A 335 13.21 15.89 10.34
CA ARG A 335 13.88 16.94 11.11
C ARG A 335 13.19 17.19 12.46
N LEU A 336 11.85 17.26 12.47
CA LEU A 336 11.05 17.38 13.69
C LEU A 336 11.28 16.18 14.62
N ARG A 337 11.25 14.95 14.09
CA ARG A 337 11.48 13.72 14.85
C ARG A 337 12.84 13.72 15.53
N ASP A 338 13.88 14.08 14.80
CA ASP A 338 15.25 14.21 15.33
C ASP A 338 15.33 15.29 16.43
N PHE A 339 14.84 16.51 16.15
CA PHE A 339 14.85 17.62 17.11
C PHE A 339 14.06 17.31 18.39
N SER A 340 12.96 16.56 18.25
CA SER A 340 12.09 16.17 19.35
C SER A 340 12.69 15.08 20.23
N GLN A 341 13.84 14.50 19.83
CA GLN A 341 14.54 13.43 20.54
C GLN A 341 13.65 12.21 20.80
N VAL A 342 12.84 11.83 19.81
CA VAL A 342 12.02 10.61 19.90
C VAL A 342 12.94 9.41 20.14
N PRO A 343 12.76 8.65 21.24
CA PRO A 343 13.60 7.50 21.54
C PRO A 343 13.61 6.52 20.38
N PRO A 344 14.78 6.00 19.98
CA PRO A 344 14.86 5.06 18.89
C PRO A 344 14.25 3.71 19.35
N TYR A 345 13.71 2.94 18.39
CA TYR A 345 12.83 1.80 18.64
C TYR A 345 13.46 0.75 19.58
N GLU A 346 14.76 0.56 19.45
CA GLU A 346 15.61 -0.38 20.20
C GLU A 346 15.59 -0.11 21.71
N THR A 347 15.19 1.11 22.11
CA THR A 347 15.19 1.57 23.51
C THR A 347 13.83 1.48 24.20
N TRP A 348 12.76 1.14 23.49
CA TRP A 348 11.39 1.20 24.03
C TRP A 348 11.13 0.19 25.16
N GLY A 349 11.88 -0.91 25.23
CA GLY A 349 11.75 -1.91 26.30
C GLY A 349 10.29 -2.33 26.54
N ASP A 350 9.90 -2.43 27.83
CA ASP A 350 8.55 -2.77 28.26
C ASP A 350 7.55 -1.59 28.28
N SER A 351 8.00 -0.36 28.00
CA SER A 351 7.16 0.84 28.06
C SER A 351 7.31 1.66 26.79
N VAL A 352 6.38 1.49 25.86
CA VAL A 352 6.33 2.26 24.61
C VAL A 352 6.12 3.75 24.91
N PRO A 353 6.91 4.66 24.31
CA PRO A 353 6.87 6.09 24.63
C PRO A 353 5.69 6.84 23.97
N ALA A 354 4.77 6.14 23.31
CA ALA A 354 3.67 6.68 22.52
C ALA A 354 2.44 5.75 22.53
N ASN A 355 1.30 6.22 22.00
CA ASN A 355 0.17 5.37 21.68
C ASN A 355 0.41 4.66 20.33
N ILE A 356 1.08 3.53 20.35
CA ILE A 356 1.41 2.69 19.17
C ILE A 356 1.49 1.22 19.63
N HIS A 357 1.55 0.27 18.69
CA HIS A 357 1.57 -1.18 18.96
C HIS A 357 0.33 -1.77 19.67
N LEU A 358 -0.80 -1.07 19.71
CA LEU A 358 -1.98 -1.48 20.50
C LEU A 358 -1.67 -1.70 22.00
N GLU A 359 -0.65 -1.03 22.56
CA GLU A 359 -0.27 -1.24 23.96
C GLU A 359 -0.98 -0.33 24.95
N GLN A 360 -1.50 0.81 24.47
CA GLN A 360 -2.26 1.74 25.30
C GLN A 360 -3.76 1.47 25.17
N CYS A 361 -4.33 1.73 23.99
CA CYS A 361 -5.76 1.62 23.71
C CYS A 361 -5.97 1.24 22.23
N ALA A 362 -7.09 0.60 21.91
CA ALA A 362 -7.51 0.34 20.53
C ALA A 362 -8.24 1.56 19.92
N SER A 363 -7.65 2.75 20.08
CA SER A 363 -8.09 4.03 19.53
C SER A 363 -6.99 5.08 19.74
N SER A 364 -7.16 6.26 19.16
CA SER A 364 -6.42 7.45 19.60
C SER A 364 -6.69 7.78 21.07
N THR A 365 -5.81 8.57 21.68
CA THR A 365 -5.91 9.08 23.05
C THR A 365 -5.75 10.61 23.05
N PRO A 366 -5.99 11.32 24.18
CA PRO A 366 -5.70 12.75 24.29
C PRO A 366 -4.31 13.13 23.78
N MET A 367 -4.23 14.18 22.97
CA MET A 367 -3.03 14.55 22.23
C MET A 367 -1.91 15.18 23.07
N ASP A 368 -2.16 15.42 24.36
CA ASP A 368 -1.22 16.01 25.32
C ASP A 368 -0.60 14.98 26.28
N ARG A 369 -0.71 13.68 25.93
CA ARG A 369 -0.24 12.58 26.77
C ARG A 369 1.25 12.23 26.56
N PHE A 370 1.74 12.24 25.32
CA PHE A 370 3.10 11.77 24.99
C PHE A 370 3.98 12.91 24.50
N ALA A 371 4.86 13.41 25.37
CA ALA A 371 5.71 14.56 25.10
C ALA A 371 7.13 14.17 24.62
N PHE A 372 7.63 14.90 23.63
CA PHE A 372 8.95 14.77 23.01
C PHE A 372 9.57 16.16 22.85
N ASN A 373 10.39 16.58 23.82
CA ASN A 373 11.07 17.88 23.81
C ASN A 373 10.13 19.08 23.50
N GLY A 374 8.96 19.11 24.13
CA GLY A 374 7.97 20.19 23.98
C GLY A 374 6.91 19.95 22.90
N PHE A 375 7.17 19.07 21.92
CA PHE A 375 6.16 18.56 20.99
C PHE A 375 5.44 17.35 21.58
N TYR A 376 4.27 17.00 21.06
CA TYR A 376 3.51 15.85 21.50
C TYR A 376 3.10 14.97 20.33
N ASP A 377 3.00 13.66 20.53
CA ASP A 377 2.59 12.69 19.51
C ASP A 377 3.37 12.88 18.20
N VAL A 378 4.70 12.96 18.31
CA VAL A 378 5.58 12.97 17.13
C VAL A 378 5.54 11.62 16.44
N ILE A 379 5.29 10.54 17.20
CA ILE A 379 4.98 9.19 16.73
C ILE A 379 3.72 8.68 17.43
N GLY A 380 3.03 7.72 16.82
CA GLY A 380 1.82 7.10 17.34
C GLY A 380 0.59 8.03 17.33
N ASN A 381 -0.47 7.54 17.96
CA ASN A 381 -1.82 8.11 17.99
C ASN A 381 -2.50 8.09 16.63
N VAL A 382 -1.97 8.78 15.62
CA VAL A 382 -2.41 8.69 14.23
C VAL A 382 -1.20 8.84 13.33
N TRP A 383 -1.25 8.19 12.16
CA TRP A 383 -0.36 8.54 11.06
C TRP A 383 -0.47 10.04 10.74
N GLN A 384 0.63 10.67 10.36
CA GLN A 384 0.66 12.09 9.99
C GLN A 384 0.82 12.22 8.47
N TRP A 385 -0.19 12.79 7.81
CA TRP A 385 -0.08 13.16 6.39
C TRP A 385 1.07 14.13 6.14
N THR A 386 1.84 13.84 5.10
CA THR A 386 2.83 14.75 4.53
C THR A 386 2.39 15.20 3.14
N ARG A 387 2.94 16.31 2.66
CA ARG A 387 2.76 16.72 1.25
C ARG A 387 3.74 16.06 0.29
N THR A 388 4.60 15.17 0.77
CA THR A 388 5.60 14.47 -0.04
C THR A 388 4.95 13.29 -0.77
N PRO A 389 4.92 13.28 -2.11
CA PRO A 389 4.59 12.07 -2.84
C PRO A 389 5.67 11.02 -2.60
N ILE A 390 5.33 9.74 -2.57
CA ILE A 390 6.34 8.69 -2.47
C ILE A 390 7.22 8.64 -3.73
N TYR A 391 8.52 8.40 -3.52
CA TYR A 391 9.54 8.39 -4.57
C TYR A 391 10.70 7.47 -4.18
N PRO A 392 11.43 6.91 -5.17
CA PRO A 392 12.60 6.10 -4.91
C PRO A 392 13.74 6.96 -4.35
N PHE A 393 14.46 6.45 -3.35
CA PHE A 393 15.72 7.05 -2.93
C PHE A 393 16.85 6.75 -3.92
N ASP A 394 17.95 7.50 -3.82
CA ASP A 394 19.15 7.21 -4.62
C ASP A 394 19.69 5.83 -4.24
N GLY A 395 19.82 4.94 -5.23
CA GLY A 395 20.21 3.55 -5.01
C GLY A 395 19.06 2.64 -4.54
N PHE A 396 17.80 3.06 -4.71
CA PHE A 396 16.64 2.17 -4.57
C PHE A 396 16.76 0.97 -5.53
N GLU A 397 16.50 -0.21 -4.98
CA GLU A 397 16.37 -1.46 -5.73
C GLU A 397 15.04 -2.12 -5.38
N VAL A 398 14.36 -2.69 -6.38
CA VAL A 398 13.10 -3.41 -6.18
C VAL A 398 13.38 -4.77 -5.55
N HIS A 399 12.63 -5.15 -4.51
CA HIS A 399 12.79 -6.48 -3.93
C HIS A 399 12.28 -7.56 -4.91
N PRO A 400 13.08 -8.59 -5.27
CA PRO A 400 12.77 -9.50 -6.37
C PRO A 400 11.54 -10.40 -6.16
N ILE A 401 11.10 -10.58 -4.90
CA ILE A 401 9.96 -11.45 -4.53
C ILE A 401 8.65 -10.65 -4.39
N TYR A 402 8.72 -9.32 -4.36
CA TYR A 402 7.56 -8.46 -4.18
C TYR A 402 7.69 -7.17 -5.01
N ASP A 403 7.72 -7.33 -6.32
CA ASP A 403 8.03 -6.27 -7.28
C ASP A 403 6.90 -5.25 -7.51
N ASP A 404 5.70 -5.54 -7.00
CA ASP A 404 4.50 -4.72 -7.12
C ASP A 404 4.09 -4.01 -5.81
N PHE A 405 4.87 -4.13 -4.72
CA PHE A 405 4.59 -3.43 -3.47
C PHE A 405 4.78 -1.91 -3.59
N THR A 406 5.96 -1.49 -4.06
CA THR A 406 6.37 -0.07 -4.04
C THR A 406 6.23 0.61 -5.40
N VAL A 407 6.76 -0.01 -6.46
CA VAL A 407 6.96 0.64 -7.77
C VAL A 407 5.67 1.26 -8.35
N PRO A 408 4.50 0.61 -8.24
CA PRO A 408 3.25 1.20 -8.71
C PRO A 408 2.91 2.54 -8.05
N THR A 409 3.31 2.74 -6.79
CA THR A 409 3.00 3.94 -5.99
C THR A 409 3.87 5.16 -6.31
N PHE A 410 4.98 4.99 -7.05
CA PHE A 410 5.80 6.10 -7.55
C PHE A 410 5.13 6.81 -8.73
N ASP A 411 3.89 7.23 -8.54
CA ASP A 411 2.99 7.79 -9.56
C ASP A 411 2.63 9.24 -9.29
N THR A 412 3.22 9.85 -8.25
CA THR A 412 2.94 11.21 -7.76
C THR A 412 1.54 11.42 -7.19
N GLN A 413 0.73 10.37 -7.08
CA GLN A 413 -0.65 10.42 -6.57
C GLN A 413 -0.76 9.79 -5.17
N HIS A 414 0.27 9.05 -4.74
CA HIS A 414 0.40 8.54 -3.38
C HIS A 414 1.25 9.47 -2.52
N ASN A 415 0.71 9.89 -1.37
CA ASN A 415 1.44 10.71 -0.41
C ASN A 415 1.91 9.89 0.79
N LEU A 416 3.12 10.20 1.26
CA LEU A 416 3.70 9.57 2.43
C LEU A 416 2.93 9.97 3.69
N ILE A 417 2.70 8.98 4.55
CA ILE A 417 2.29 9.15 5.93
C ILE A 417 3.41 8.72 6.86
N LYS A 418 3.61 9.45 7.97
CA LYS A 418 4.74 9.20 8.89
C LYS A 418 4.28 9.02 10.34
N GLY A 419 5.04 8.22 11.09
CA GLY A 419 4.98 8.15 12.55
C GLY A 419 4.16 7.01 13.17
N GLY A 420 3.42 6.24 12.38
CA GLY A 420 2.55 5.18 12.90
C GLY A 420 1.30 5.72 13.60
N SER A 421 0.24 4.92 13.59
CA SER A 421 -0.98 5.15 14.36
C SER A 421 -0.98 4.34 15.66
N TRP A 422 -2.09 4.40 16.41
CA TRP A 422 -2.30 3.59 17.61
C TRP A 422 -2.26 2.08 17.33
N ILE A 423 -2.57 1.65 16.10
CA ILE A 423 -2.62 0.25 15.70
C ILE A 423 -1.36 -0.24 14.98
N SER A 424 -0.51 0.66 14.48
CA SER A 424 0.69 0.28 13.72
C SER A 424 1.59 -0.65 14.51
N LEU A 425 1.96 -1.78 13.90
CA LEU A 425 2.78 -2.86 14.46
C LEU A 425 4.02 -3.09 13.60
N GLY A 426 5.04 -3.74 14.16
CA GLY A 426 6.18 -4.20 13.37
C GLY A 426 6.93 -3.08 12.66
N ASN A 427 7.13 -3.23 11.35
CA ASN A 427 7.72 -2.21 10.50
C ASN A 427 6.92 -0.90 10.51
N GLU A 428 5.60 -0.90 10.61
CA GLU A 428 4.79 0.34 10.60
C GLU A 428 5.13 1.32 11.73
N ALA A 429 5.69 0.82 12.83
CA ALA A 429 6.10 1.63 13.97
C ALA A 429 7.55 2.16 13.90
N HIS A 430 8.31 1.76 12.88
CA HIS A 430 9.70 2.17 12.74
C HIS A 430 9.84 3.62 12.22
N LYS A 431 11.04 4.18 12.45
CA LYS A 431 11.37 5.52 11.94
C LYS A 431 11.62 5.55 10.44
N TRP A 432 11.99 4.40 9.87
CA TRP A 432 12.37 4.24 8.47
C TRP A 432 11.18 4.03 7.56
N SER A 433 10.04 3.64 8.12
CA SER A 433 8.82 3.26 7.43
C SER A 433 8.35 4.34 6.47
N ARG A 434 8.10 3.93 5.22
CA ARG A 434 7.59 4.80 4.15
C ARG A 434 6.35 4.15 3.56
N TYR A 435 5.22 4.42 4.18
CA TYR A 435 3.92 4.05 3.67
C TYR A 435 3.30 5.22 2.92
N ALA A 436 2.67 4.92 1.79
CA ALA A 436 2.02 5.92 0.97
C ALA A 436 0.66 5.43 0.52
N PHE A 437 -0.30 6.36 0.49
CA PHE A 437 -1.67 6.07 0.11
C PHE A 437 -2.18 7.16 -0.82
N ARG A 438 -3.15 6.80 -1.67
CA ARG A 438 -3.93 7.78 -2.41
C ARG A 438 -4.53 8.80 -1.45
N ARG A 439 -4.52 10.06 -1.86
CA ARG A 439 -4.89 11.20 -1.00
C ARG A 439 -6.32 11.18 -0.50
N HIS A 440 -7.22 10.48 -1.21
CA HIS A 440 -8.63 10.32 -0.83
C HIS A 440 -8.89 9.16 0.13
N PHE A 441 -7.93 8.26 0.35
CA PHE A 441 -8.14 7.12 1.24
C PHE A 441 -8.09 7.50 2.71
N PHE A 442 -9.01 6.90 3.47
CA PHE A 442 -9.01 6.97 4.91
C PHE A 442 -8.09 5.89 5.48
N GLN A 443 -7.22 6.32 6.38
CA GLN A 443 -6.40 5.47 7.26
C GLN A 443 -6.66 5.94 8.70
N HIS A 444 -6.02 5.33 9.70
CA HIS A 444 -5.92 5.95 11.04
C HIS A 444 -4.92 7.11 11.01
N ALA A 445 -5.22 8.10 10.16
CA ALA A 445 -4.37 9.20 9.81
C ALA A 445 -5.03 10.53 10.14
N GLY A 446 -4.26 11.40 10.78
CA GLY A 446 -4.55 12.81 10.95
C GLY A 446 -3.38 13.61 10.40
N PHE A 447 -3.10 14.74 11.00
CA PHE A 447 -2.00 15.57 10.54
C PHE A 447 -1.48 16.54 11.60
N ARG A 448 -0.26 17.00 11.33
CA ARG A 448 0.38 18.16 11.93
C ARG A 448 0.53 19.20 10.85
N TYR A 449 0.42 20.49 11.20
CA TYR A 449 0.73 21.55 10.26
C TYR A 449 2.05 22.24 10.62
N VAL A 450 2.73 22.76 9.60
CA VAL A 450 3.96 23.54 9.72
C VAL A 450 3.78 24.93 9.16
N GLN A 451 4.57 25.87 9.68
CA GLN A 451 4.83 27.14 9.03
C GLN A 451 6.23 27.08 8.41
N SER A 452 6.30 26.96 7.09
CA SER A 452 7.53 26.76 6.34
C SER A 452 7.40 27.23 4.89
N ASP A 453 8.50 27.75 4.33
CA ASP A 453 8.65 28.02 2.89
C ASP A 453 9.61 27.02 2.22
N TYR A 454 9.99 25.95 2.93
CA TYR A 454 10.86 24.91 2.38
C TYR A 454 10.13 24.20 1.23
N GLU A 455 10.80 23.99 0.09
CA GLU A 455 10.29 23.13 -0.97
C GLU A 455 11.21 21.93 -1.08
N GLU A 456 10.66 20.74 -0.83
CA GLU A 456 11.40 19.50 -0.88
C GLU A 456 11.77 19.15 -2.32
N LYS A 457 13.01 18.69 -2.49
CA LYS A 457 13.49 18.22 -3.78
C LYS A 457 13.18 16.74 -3.92
N VAL A 458 12.07 16.45 -4.58
CA VAL A 458 11.71 15.09 -4.98
C VAL A 458 12.12 14.89 -6.43
N ASN A 459 13.08 13.98 -6.68
CA ASN A 459 13.48 13.61 -8.04
C ASN A 459 12.43 12.66 -8.62
N LEU A 460 11.38 13.23 -9.19
CA LEU A 460 10.42 12.47 -9.99
C LEU A 460 10.96 12.39 -11.41
N SER A 461 11.61 11.28 -11.77
CA SER A 461 11.91 11.04 -13.18
C SER A 461 10.60 10.83 -13.91
N ASN A 462 10.30 11.71 -14.88
CA ASN A 462 9.16 11.51 -15.80
C ASN A 462 9.42 10.39 -16.82
N TYR A 463 10.64 9.80 -16.80
CA TYR A 463 11.04 8.69 -17.65
C TYR A 463 11.24 7.45 -16.81
N GLU A 464 10.67 6.33 -17.24
CA GLU A 464 11.06 5.02 -16.76
C GLU A 464 12.54 4.80 -17.06
N ASP A 465 13.33 4.57 -16.01
CA ASP A 465 14.78 4.36 -16.07
C ASP A 465 15.18 2.97 -15.54
N ASP A 466 14.22 2.17 -15.07
CA ASP A 466 14.46 0.77 -14.82
C ASP A 466 14.86 0.09 -16.13
N LEU A 467 16.06 -0.49 -16.14
CA LEU A 467 16.64 -1.07 -17.34
C LEU A 467 15.78 -2.23 -17.88
N SER A 468 15.17 -3.03 -17.01
CA SER A 468 14.34 -4.15 -17.43
C SER A 468 13.08 -3.66 -18.12
N VAL A 469 12.34 -2.73 -17.51
CA VAL A 469 11.11 -2.16 -18.07
C VAL A 469 11.41 -1.39 -19.34
N SER A 470 12.44 -0.54 -19.33
CA SER A 470 12.88 0.21 -20.51
C SER A 470 13.27 -0.71 -21.66
N THR A 471 13.92 -1.84 -21.37
CA THR A 471 14.24 -2.86 -22.39
C THR A 471 12.98 -3.49 -22.96
N TYR A 472 11.94 -3.76 -22.16
CA TYR A 472 10.65 -4.25 -22.68
C TYR A 472 9.89 -3.18 -23.46
N CYS A 473 9.93 -1.92 -23.05
CA CYS A 473 9.42 -0.80 -23.82
C CYS A 473 10.11 -0.73 -25.19
N TYR A 474 11.44 -0.82 -25.24
CA TYR A 474 12.19 -0.84 -26.50
C TYR A 474 11.91 -2.10 -27.32
N PHE A 475 11.87 -3.28 -26.69
CA PHE A 475 11.60 -4.55 -27.38
C PHE A 475 10.19 -4.58 -28.00
N GLY A 476 9.19 -4.06 -27.29
CA GLY A 476 7.81 -4.05 -27.74
C GLY A 476 7.48 -2.89 -28.67
N TRP A 477 8.02 -1.70 -28.40
CA TRP A 477 7.61 -0.45 -29.04
C TRP A 477 8.75 0.32 -29.71
N GLY A 478 10.00 -0.12 -29.58
CA GLY A 478 11.14 0.52 -30.23
C GLY A 478 11.20 0.28 -31.73
N GLU A 479 12.17 0.94 -32.38
CA GLU A 479 12.40 0.85 -33.82
C GLU A 479 12.94 -0.53 -34.24
N GLU A 480 12.58 -0.95 -35.46
CA GLU A 480 13.15 -2.15 -36.07
C GLU A 480 14.66 -1.96 -36.27
N SER A 481 15.44 -2.79 -35.59
CA SER A 481 16.90 -2.74 -35.63
C SER A 481 17.44 -3.92 -36.44
N LEU A 482 18.52 -3.68 -37.20
CA LEU A 482 19.22 -4.71 -37.98
C LEU A 482 18.35 -5.46 -39.02
N GLY A 483 17.25 -4.84 -39.47
CA GLY A 483 16.30 -5.46 -40.41
C GLY A 483 15.46 -6.58 -39.81
N VAL A 484 15.38 -6.66 -38.48
CA VAL A 484 14.53 -7.62 -37.76
C VAL A 484 13.19 -6.96 -37.46
N ALA A 485 12.12 -7.56 -37.95
CA ALA A 485 10.76 -7.08 -37.70
C ALA A 485 10.43 -7.11 -36.20
N ASN A 486 9.61 -6.16 -35.74
CA ASN A 486 9.19 -6.10 -34.34
C ASN A 486 8.50 -7.40 -33.91
N PHE A 487 9.01 -8.05 -32.86
CA PHE A 487 8.61 -9.40 -32.48
C PHE A 487 7.14 -9.49 -32.04
N PRO A 488 6.65 -8.70 -31.05
CA PRO A 488 5.25 -8.78 -30.62
C PRO A 488 4.25 -8.52 -31.75
N LYS A 489 4.50 -7.50 -32.59
CA LYS A 489 3.67 -7.22 -33.76
C LYS A 489 3.66 -8.39 -34.74
N THR A 490 4.83 -8.93 -35.07
CA THR A 490 4.95 -10.05 -36.02
C THR A 490 4.21 -11.29 -35.51
N CYS A 491 4.26 -11.55 -34.21
CA CYS A 491 3.51 -12.64 -33.60
C CYS A 491 2.00 -12.42 -33.69
N ALA A 492 1.50 -11.23 -33.35
CA ALA A 492 0.09 -10.89 -33.46
C ALA A 492 -0.42 -11.02 -34.91
N ASP A 493 0.33 -10.51 -35.89
CA ASP A 493 0.00 -10.64 -37.31
C ASP A 493 -0.13 -12.12 -37.73
N ARG A 494 0.81 -12.97 -37.29
CA ARG A 494 0.77 -14.41 -37.57
C ARG A 494 -0.41 -15.12 -36.90
N CYS A 495 -0.77 -14.71 -35.68
CA CYS A 495 -1.95 -15.22 -34.99
C CYS A 495 -3.22 -14.87 -35.77
N ILE A 496 -3.38 -13.61 -36.19
CA ILE A 496 -4.52 -13.15 -36.99
C ILE A 496 -4.59 -13.90 -38.32
N GLU A 497 -3.46 -14.06 -39.02
CA GLU A 497 -3.36 -14.85 -40.26
C GLU A 497 -3.81 -16.30 -40.04
N ARG A 498 -3.32 -16.93 -38.95
CA ARG A 498 -3.61 -18.32 -38.64
C ARG A 498 -5.07 -18.57 -38.27
N MET A 499 -5.73 -17.56 -37.72
CA MET A 499 -7.16 -17.63 -37.43
C MET A 499 -8.01 -17.71 -38.71
N GLY A 500 -7.56 -17.13 -39.83
CA GLY A 500 -8.29 -17.19 -41.10
C GLY A 500 -9.75 -16.73 -40.94
N ASP A 501 -10.72 -17.58 -41.30
CA ASP A 501 -12.15 -17.30 -41.18
C ASP A 501 -12.78 -17.74 -39.84
N ARG A 502 -11.97 -18.19 -38.87
CA ARG A 502 -12.46 -18.56 -37.53
C ARG A 502 -13.02 -17.33 -36.80
N PRO A 503 -13.94 -17.53 -35.83
CA PRO A 503 -14.41 -16.47 -34.95
C PRO A 503 -13.24 -15.74 -34.29
N LYS A 504 -13.37 -14.41 -34.14
CA LYS A 504 -12.39 -13.52 -33.50
C LYS A 504 -13.11 -12.62 -32.51
N GLY A 505 -13.89 -13.22 -31.62
CA GLY A 505 -14.54 -12.50 -30.53
C GLY A 505 -13.48 -12.11 -29.50
N ARG A 506 -12.95 -13.12 -28.78
CA ARG A 506 -12.06 -12.89 -27.63
C ARG A 506 -10.69 -13.53 -27.84
N ALA A 507 -9.61 -12.78 -27.60
CA ALA A 507 -8.26 -13.32 -27.52
C ALA A 507 -7.64 -13.10 -26.12
N LEU A 508 -6.79 -14.04 -25.72
CA LEU A 508 -5.96 -13.93 -24.52
C LEU A 508 -4.49 -13.79 -24.93
N ASP A 509 -3.83 -12.74 -24.47
CA ASP A 509 -2.39 -12.53 -24.58
C ASP A 509 -1.76 -12.71 -23.19
N ILE A 510 -1.07 -13.82 -22.98
CA ILE A 510 -0.50 -14.19 -21.67
C ILE A 510 1.02 -14.05 -21.67
N GLY A 511 1.54 -13.36 -20.66
CA GLY A 511 2.88 -12.77 -20.69
C GLY A 511 2.95 -11.51 -21.55
N CYS A 512 1.89 -10.69 -21.52
CA CYS A 512 1.70 -9.57 -22.45
C CYS A 512 2.72 -8.42 -22.29
N ALA A 513 3.49 -8.38 -21.19
CA ALA A 513 4.45 -7.33 -20.86
C ALA A 513 3.86 -5.91 -21.05
N ILE A 514 4.45 -5.08 -21.92
CA ILE A 514 4.02 -3.69 -22.21
C ILE A 514 2.89 -3.65 -23.26
N GLY A 515 2.18 -4.76 -23.47
CA GLY A 515 0.89 -4.81 -24.18
C GLY A 515 0.93 -4.72 -25.71
N ARG A 516 2.10 -4.64 -26.37
CA ARG A 516 2.17 -4.44 -27.84
C ARG A 516 1.38 -5.50 -28.61
N SER A 517 1.56 -6.78 -28.31
CA SER A 517 0.83 -7.87 -28.97
C SER A 517 -0.68 -7.79 -28.70
N THR A 518 -1.08 -7.38 -27.50
CA THR A 518 -2.48 -7.21 -27.10
C THR A 518 -3.18 -6.17 -27.98
N PHE A 519 -2.58 -4.98 -28.13
CA PHE A 519 -3.11 -3.93 -29.01
C PHE A 519 -3.12 -4.35 -30.49
N GLU A 520 -2.08 -5.06 -30.96
CA GLU A 520 -2.01 -5.51 -32.35
C GLU A 520 -3.07 -6.60 -32.65
N LEU A 521 -3.33 -7.52 -31.71
CA LEU A 521 -4.42 -8.50 -31.81
C LEU A 521 -5.79 -7.81 -31.87
N ALA A 522 -6.00 -6.73 -31.10
CA ALA A 522 -7.26 -5.98 -31.04
C ALA A 522 -7.64 -5.28 -32.37
N LYS A 523 -6.75 -5.26 -33.36
CA LYS A 523 -7.10 -4.91 -34.74
C LYS A 523 -8.12 -5.86 -35.36
N ALA A 524 -8.07 -7.15 -34.99
CA ALA A 524 -8.89 -8.20 -35.60
C ALA A 524 -9.89 -8.85 -34.64
N PHE A 525 -9.67 -8.71 -33.32
CA PHE A 525 -10.57 -9.23 -32.30
C PHE A 525 -11.51 -8.14 -31.75
N ASP A 526 -12.66 -8.57 -31.23
CA ASP A 526 -13.62 -7.67 -30.55
C ASP A 526 -13.11 -7.29 -29.15
N GLU A 527 -12.48 -8.23 -28.46
CA GLU A 527 -11.88 -8.07 -27.12
C GLU A 527 -10.55 -8.83 -27.04
N VAL A 528 -9.53 -8.22 -26.42
CA VAL A 528 -8.26 -8.87 -26.11
C VAL A 528 -7.87 -8.63 -24.67
N VAL A 529 -7.71 -9.70 -23.91
CA VAL A 529 -7.30 -9.68 -22.52
C VAL A 529 -5.79 -9.90 -22.46
N GLY A 530 -5.04 -8.93 -21.97
CA GLY A 530 -3.61 -9.05 -21.67
C GLY A 530 -3.40 -9.44 -20.20
N ILE A 531 -2.65 -10.50 -19.94
CA ILE A 531 -2.27 -10.91 -18.58
C ILE A 531 -0.75 -10.99 -18.48
N ASP A 532 -0.17 -10.39 -17.44
CA ASP A 532 1.24 -10.55 -17.10
C ASP A 532 1.42 -10.73 -15.60
N PHE A 533 2.51 -11.38 -15.20
CA PHE A 533 2.81 -11.59 -13.79
C PHE A 533 3.30 -10.29 -13.13
N SER A 534 4.02 -9.44 -13.87
CA SER A 534 4.61 -8.22 -13.31
C SER A 534 3.72 -7.01 -13.53
N THR A 535 3.21 -6.44 -12.43
CA THR A 535 2.45 -5.18 -12.41
C THR A 535 3.23 -4.02 -13.01
N ARG A 536 4.56 -4.06 -12.90
CA ARG A 536 5.46 -3.04 -13.45
C ARG A 536 5.33 -2.91 -14.96
N PHE A 537 5.12 -4.03 -15.66
CA PHE A 537 4.88 -4.01 -17.10
C PHE A 537 3.43 -3.63 -17.42
N ILE A 538 2.47 -4.20 -16.68
CA ILE A 538 1.04 -3.95 -16.86
C ILE A 538 0.70 -2.47 -16.73
N ARG A 539 1.27 -1.75 -15.74
CA ARG A 539 1.04 -0.31 -15.55
C ARG A 539 1.28 0.50 -16.82
N HIS A 540 2.33 0.19 -17.58
CA HIS A 540 2.65 0.90 -18.83
C HIS A 540 1.67 0.53 -19.94
N ALA A 541 1.20 -0.72 -19.99
CA ALA A 541 0.16 -1.14 -20.93
C ALA A 541 -1.18 -0.45 -20.63
N THR A 542 -1.58 -0.37 -19.35
CA THR A 542 -2.76 0.35 -18.87
C THR A 542 -2.66 1.85 -19.17
N THR A 543 -1.49 2.46 -18.96
CA THR A 543 -1.26 3.88 -19.34
C THR A 543 -1.57 4.13 -20.81
N LEU A 544 -1.17 3.22 -21.71
CA LEU A 544 -1.48 3.35 -23.14
C LEU A 544 -2.96 3.10 -23.45
N GLN A 545 -3.61 2.16 -22.75
CA GLN A 545 -5.04 1.87 -22.85
C GLN A 545 -5.87 3.11 -22.51
N GLU A 546 -5.50 3.84 -21.45
CA GLU A 546 -6.18 5.06 -20.99
C GLU A 546 -5.89 6.30 -21.85
N GLY A 547 -5.08 6.18 -22.90
CA GLY A 547 -4.69 7.31 -23.76
C GLY A 547 -3.51 8.13 -23.26
N GLY A 548 -2.83 7.65 -22.22
CA GLY A 548 -1.58 8.20 -21.75
C GLY A 548 -0.40 7.94 -22.70
N THR A 549 0.76 8.45 -22.28
CA THR A 549 2.03 8.31 -23.00
C THR A 549 3.05 7.68 -22.07
N VAL A 550 3.73 6.65 -22.54
CA VAL A 550 4.83 6.02 -21.79
C VAL A 550 6.15 6.61 -22.24
N HIS A 551 6.92 7.15 -21.29
CA HIS A 551 8.25 7.70 -21.51
C HIS A 551 9.30 6.78 -20.88
N TYR A 552 10.35 6.43 -21.63
CA TYR A 552 11.41 5.55 -21.13
C TYR A 552 12.79 5.96 -21.64
N ALA A 553 13.84 5.61 -20.89
CA ALA A 553 15.22 5.89 -21.22
C ALA A 553 15.99 4.60 -21.55
N MET A 554 16.72 4.59 -22.66
CA MET A 554 17.57 3.46 -23.06
C MET A 554 19.05 3.84 -23.02
N PRO A 555 19.91 3.07 -22.32
CA PRO A 555 21.34 3.33 -22.33
C PRO A 555 21.92 3.10 -23.73
N ILE A 556 22.76 4.04 -24.17
CA ILE A 556 23.53 3.94 -25.42
C ILE A 556 24.95 3.48 -25.10
N GLU A 557 25.65 4.20 -24.23
CA GLU A 557 27.03 3.93 -23.82
C GLU A 557 27.33 4.56 -22.46
N GLY A 558 27.72 3.76 -21.46
CA GLY A 558 27.95 4.25 -20.10
C GLY A 558 26.71 4.95 -19.53
N GLU A 559 26.86 6.20 -19.11
CA GLU A 559 25.75 7.04 -18.60
C GLU A 559 24.97 7.78 -19.71
N ILE A 560 25.36 7.62 -20.98
CA ILE A 560 24.67 8.27 -22.10
C ILE A 560 23.37 7.51 -22.38
N GLN A 561 22.23 8.21 -22.29
CA GLN A 561 20.90 7.65 -22.53
C GLN A 561 20.23 8.27 -23.77
N SER A 562 19.34 7.51 -24.40
CA SER A 562 18.37 7.97 -25.39
C SER A 562 16.97 7.97 -24.77
N PHE A 563 16.20 9.03 -25.00
CA PHE A 563 14.86 9.20 -24.44
C PHE A 563 13.80 8.93 -25.50
N HIS A 564 12.82 8.11 -25.15
CA HIS A 564 11.79 7.62 -26.07
C HIS A 564 10.40 7.86 -25.48
N ALA A 565 9.40 7.97 -26.35
CA ALA A 565 8.00 8.11 -25.99
C ALA A 565 7.12 7.18 -26.84
N ILE A 566 6.16 6.52 -26.20
CA ILE A 566 5.21 5.61 -26.84
C ILE A 566 3.86 6.28 -26.90
N HIS A 567 3.36 6.48 -28.12
CA HIS A 567 2.00 6.93 -28.39
C HIS A 567 1.32 5.93 -29.33
N LEU A 568 0.15 5.40 -28.95
CA LEU A 568 -0.59 4.42 -29.78
C LEU A 568 -0.91 4.96 -31.18
N ALA A 569 -1.16 6.26 -31.30
CA ALA A 569 -1.43 6.93 -32.57
C ALA A 569 -0.27 6.77 -33.58
N HIS A 570 0.99 6.75 -33.12
CA HIS A 570 2.16 6.54 -33.99
C HIS A 570 2.09 5.18 -34.72
N TYR A 571 1.51 4.18 -34.06
CA TYR A 571 1.43 2.80 -34.56
C TYR A 571 0.08 2.48 -35.23
N GLY A 572 -0.82 3.46 -35.33
CA GLY A 572 -2.19 3.23 -35.82
C GLY A 572 -3.00 2.32 -34.90
N LEU A 573 -2.73 2.36 -33.59
CA LEU A 573 -3.35 1.50 -32.57
C LEU A 573 -4.35 2.22 -31.66
N GLU A 574 -4.51 3.53 -31.80
CA GLU A 574 -5.40 4.33 -30.95
C GLU A 574 -6.84 3.79 -30.90
N ALA A 575 -7.39 3.35 -32.05
CA ALA A 575 -8.74 2.78 -32.12
C ALA A 575 -8.91 1.43 -31.38
N THR A 576 -7.83 0.83 -30.87
CA THR A 576 -7.86 -0.46 -30.17
C THR A 576 -7.98 -0.32 -28.65
N GLN A 577 -7.86 0.89 -28.09
CA GLN A 577 -7.90 1.16 -26.64
C GLN A 577 -9.13 0.56 -25.95
N ASN A 578 -10.31 0.73 -26.55
CA ASN A 578 -11.58 0.25 -25.99
C ASN A 578 -11.83 -1.26 -26.18
N LYS A 579 -10.86 -1.98 -26.76
CA LYS A 579 -10.94 -3.41 -27.03
C LYS A 579 -9.96 -4.23 -26.20
N VAL A 580 -9.08 -3.58 -25.45
CA VAL A 580 -8.06 -4.26 -24.65
C VAL A 580 -8.34 -4.03 -23.16
N SER A 581 -7.94 -5.01 -22.35
CA SER A 581 -7.89 -4.89 -20.90
C SER A 581 -6.61 -5.57 -20.41
N PHE A 582 -5.94 -5.01 -19.40
CA PHE A 582 -4.70 -5.55 -18.85
C PHE A 582 -4.87 -5.97 -17.39
N TRP A 583 -4.34 -7.13 -17.03
CA TRP A 583 -4.49 -7.72 -15.70
C TRP A 583 -3.17 -8.27 -15.18
N GLN A 584 -2.93 -8.10 -13.88
CA GLN A 584 -1.91 -8.88 -13.21
C GLN A 584 -2.43 -10.29 -12.94
N GLY A 585 -1.63 -11.31 -13.25
CA GLY A 585 -2.02 -12.69 -12.94
C GLY A 585 -0.91 -13.71 -13.12
N ASP A 586 -1.00 -14.80 -12.35
CA ASP A 586 -0.15 -15.98 -12.51
C ASP A 586 -0.69 -16.85 -13.65
N ALA A 587 0.10 -17.01 -14.71
CA ALA A 587 -0.24 -17.87 -15.83
C ALA A 587 -0.42 -19.35 -15.44
N CYS A 588 0.20 -19.80 -14.36
CA CYS A 588 0.04 -21.13 -13.80
C CYS A 588 -1.15 -21.23 -12.82
N ASN A 589 -1.79 -20.12 -12.46
CA ASN A 589 -2.96 -20.07 -11.56
C ASN A 589 -3.95 -18.96 -11.93
N LEU A 590 -4.44 -19.00 -13.18
CA LEU A 590 -5.38 -18.01 -13.69
C LEU A 590 -6.74 -18.08 -12.97
N LYS A 591 -7.32 -16.91 -12.67
CA LYS A 591 -8.67 -16.80 -12.10
C LYS A 591 -9.69 -17.53 -12.98
N PRO A 592 -10.69 -18.23 -12.41
CA PRO A 592 -11.75 -18.91 -13.18
C PRO A 592 -12.58 -17.98 -14.11
N LEU A 593 -12.48 -16.68 -13.88
CA LEU A 593 -13.27 -15.62 -14.51
C LEU A 593 -12.96 -15.40 -15.99
N TYR A 594 -11.80 -15.84 -16.47
CA TYR A 594 -11.33 -15.46 -17.81
C TYR A 594 -12.13 -16.12 -18.96
N GLY A 595 -13.02 -17.07 -18.67
CA GLY A 595 -13.99 -17.60 -19.64
C GLY A 595 -13.32 -18.31 -20.81
N MET A 596 -14.03 -18.42 -21.95
CA MET A 596 -13.47 -19.02 -23.17
C MET A 596 -12.88 -17.96 -24.11
N PHE A 597 -11.82 -18.33 -24.82
CA PHE A 597 -11.15 -17.51 -25.82
C PHE A 597 -11.10 -18.23 -27.18
N ASP A 598 -11.22 -17.47 -28.26
CA ASP A 598 -11.04 -17.99 -29.63
C ASP A 598 -9.56 -18.20 -29.97
N LEU A 599 -8.69 -17.44 -29.32
CA LEU A 599 -7.24 -17.49 -29.48
C LEU A 599 -6.56 -17.28 -28.12
N VAL A 600 -5.55 -18.10 -27.82
CA VAL A 600 -4.60 -17.86 -26.73
C VAL A 600 -3.21 -17.70 -27.35
N PHE A 601 -2.57 -16.56 -27.09
CA PHE A 601 -1.20 -16.25 -27.47
C PHE A 601 -0.33 -16.19 -26.22
N ALA A 602 0.71 -17.02 -26.17
CA ALA A 602 1.69 -17.07 -25.08
C ALA A 602 3.09 -16.79 -25.64
N GLY A 603 3.39 -15.50 -25.85
CA GLY A 603 4.65 -15.05 -26.45
C GLY A 603 5.77 -14.96 -25.41
N ASN A 604 6.91 -15.64 -25.64
CA ASN A 604 8.10 -15.52 -24.77
C ASN A 604 7.83 -15.84 -23.27
N LEU A 605 6.91 -16.79 -23.02
CA LEU A 605 6.42 -17.12 -21.68
C LEU A 605 6.83 -18.52 -21.19
N ILE A 606 6.73 -19.55 -22.04
CA ILE A 606 6.73 -20.97 -21.60
C ILE A 606 7.98 -21.35 -20.80
N ASP A 607 9.16 -20.86 -21.18
CA ASP A 607 10.44 -21.12 -20.53
C ASP A 607 10.64 -20.36 -19.21
N ARG A 608 9.74 -19.42 -18.90
CA ARG A 608 9.77 -18.59 -17.68
C ARG A 608 8.77 -19.05 -16.62
N LEU A 609 7.84 -19.93 -16.99
CA LEU A 609 6.86 -20.48 -16.06
C LEU A 609 7.54 -21.43 -15.07
N HIS A 610 7.14 -21.34 -13.81
CA HIS A 610 7.59 -22.30 -12.78
C HIS A 610 6.98 -23.69 -13.00
N THR A 611 5.81 -23.79 -13.65
CA THR A 611 5.19 -25.08 -14.01
C THR A 611 4.56 -25.04 -15.40
N PRO A 612 5.36 -25.05 -16.49
CA PRO A 612 4.85 -24.86 -17.86
C PRO A 612 3.87 -25.95 -18.30
N ARG A 613 4.02 -27.17 -17.75
CA ARG A 613 3.10 -28.27 -18.01
C ARG A 613 1.70 -28.01 -17.43
N LEU A 614 1.61 -27.37 -16.27
CA LEU A 614 0.33 -27.03 -15.64
C LEU A 614 -0.41 -26.00 -16.49
N PHE A 615 0.30 -24.96 -16.94
CA PHE A 615 -0.25 -23.97 -17.86
C PHE A 615 -0.76 -24.58 -19.17
N LEU A 616 0.04 -25.43 -19.83
CA LEU A 616 -0.43 -26.06 -21.08
C LEU A 616 -1.63 -27.00 -20.86
N ALA A 617 -1.76 -27.59 -19.66
CA ALA A 617 -2.90 -28.43 -19.31
C ALA A 617 -4.15 -27.61 -18.97
N SER A 618 -4.02 -26.38 -18.46
CA SER A 618 -5.16 -25.50 -18.17
C SER A 618 -5.74 -24.85 -19.42
N LEU A 619 -4.99 -24.81 -20.52
CA LEU A 619 -5.46 -24.32 -21.83
C LEU A 619 -6.21 -25.37 -22.68
N ALA A 620 -6.14 -26.64 -22.28
CA ALA A 620 -6.71 -27.79 -23.00
C ALA A 620 -8.11 -28.12 -22.49
#